data_AF-A0A2A3K2R9-F1
#
_entry.id   AF-A0A2A3K2R9-F1
#
_cell.length_a   1.000
_cell.length_b   1.000
_cell.length_c   1.000
_cell.angle_alpha   90.00
_cell.angle_beta   90.00
_cell.angle_gamma   90.00
#
_symmetry.space_group_name_H-M   'P 1'
#
loop_
_entity.id
_entity.type
_entity.pdbx_description
1 polymer ?
#
loop_
_entity_poly.entity_id
_entity_poly.type
_entity_poly.pdbx_seq_one_letter_code
_entity_poly.pdbx_strand_id
1 'polypeptide(L)'
;MLQSQRVVPAEREAVQRVVNALSQPADPVRIMARVGALLEPYYDKGTPQSIREIEMEDWADALGKYPYWAIERAAKWWKSEGNPQRRKRPLEGDIAARCKVELMAVRAAEIRERGGWRGNFMSHEERGEPCSPEAASEILARAGFTAKTFGQEAAE
;
A
#
# COMPACT_ATOMS: atom_id res chain seq x y z
N MET A 1 15.20 25.39 20.22
CA MET A 1 15.25 24.00 20.68
C MET A 1 14.07 23.23 20.09
N LEU A 2 14.26 22.61 18.93
CA LEU A 2 13.31 21.65 18.38
C LEU A 2 13.57 20.32 19.07
N GLN A 3 12.69 19.92 19.99
CA GLN A 3 12.77 18.61 20.61
C GLN A 3 12.65 17.56 19.50
N SER A 4 13.75 16.85 19.23
CA SER A 4 13.72 15.58 18.53
C SER A 4 12.77 14.67 19.31
N GLN A 5 11.52 14.55 18.84
CA GLN A 5 10.53 13.66 19.44
C GLN A 5 10.99 12.23 19.18
N ARG A 6 11.81 11.70 20.08
CA ARG A 6 11.89 10.26 20.31
C ARG A 6 10.47 9.80 20.61
N VAL A 7 9.89 9.04 19.71
CA VAL A 7 8.62 8.38 19.99
C VAL A 7 8.79 7.52 21.22
N VAL A 8 7.99 7.85 22.23
CA VAL A 8 8.06 7.19 23.52
C VAL A 8 7.56 5.75 23.38
N PRO A 9 8.08 4.77 24.14
CA PRO A 9 7.68 3.37 24.02
C PRO A 9 6.17 3.13 24.00
N ALA A 10 5.41 3.92 24.78
CA ALA A 10 3.94 3.86 24.82
C ALA A 10 3.26 4.22 23.49
N GLU A 11 3.80 5.17 22.73
CA GLU A 11 3.29 5.53 21.40
C GLU A 11 3.57 4.43 20.38
N ARG A 12 4.74 3.79 20.46
CA ARG A 12 5.07 2.63 19.61
C ARG A 12 4.10 1.48 19.86
N GLU A 13 3.83 1.15 21.11
CA GLU A 13 2.86 0.12 21.48
C GLU A 13 1.43 0.46 21.04
N ALA A 14 1.02 1.73 21.13
CA ALA A 14 -0.26 2.19 20.62
C ALA A 14 -0.36 2.00 19.10
N VAL A 15 0.67 2.39 18.34
CA VAL A 15 0.73 2.19 16.89
C VAL A 15 0.68 0.71 16.54
N GLN A 16 1.44 -0.14 17.23
CA GLN A 16 1.42 -1.59 16.99
C GLN A 16 0.02 -2.19 17.21
N ARG A 17 -0.67 -1.79 18.29
CA ARG A 17 -2.04 -2.26 18.55
C ARG A 17 -3.00 -1.86 17.43
N VAL A 18 -2.92 -0.62 16.96
CA VAL A 18 -3.76 -0.12 15.86
C VAL A 18 -3.46 -0.87 14.56
N VAL A 19 -2.18 -1.01 14.19
CA VAL A 19 -1.76 -1.76 13.01
C VAL A 19 -2.27 -3.20 13.07
N ASN A 20 -2.06 -3.89 14.20
CA ASN A 20 -2.54 -5.26 14.38
C ASN A 20 -4.05 -5.36 14.21
N ALA A 21 -4.82 -4.45 14.80
CA ALA A 21 -6.27 -4.44 14.68
C ALA A 21 -6.74 -4.18 13.24
N LEU A 22 -6.06 -3.29 12.51
CA LEU A 22 -6.42 -2.92 11.14
C LEU A 22 -5.94 -3.94 10.09
N SER A 23 -4.94 -4.77 10.39
CA SER A 23 -4.40 -5.76 9.46
C SER A 23 -5.05 -7.15 9.58
N GLN A 24 -5.99 -7.37 10.51
CA GLN A 24 -6.59 -8.70 10.70
C GLN A 24 -7.37 -9.17 9.46
N PRO A 25 -7.08 -10.37 8.94
CA PRO A 25 -7.83 -10.99 7.85
C PRO A 25 -9.34 -11.01 8.11
N ALA A 26 -10.13 -10.84 7.04
CA ALA A 26 -11.58 -10.94 7.12
C ALA A 26 -12.05 -12.40 7.28
N ASP A 27 -13.17 -12.58 7.97
CA ASP A 27 -13.91 -13.84 7.99
C ASP A 27 -14.47 -14.16 6.58
N PRO A 28 -14.20 -15.35 6.00
CA PRO A 28 -14.65 -15.74 4.66
C PRO A 28 -16.14 -15.52 4.43
N VAL A 29 -17.00 -15.84 5.40
CA VAL A 29 -18.46 -15.67 5.28
C VAL A 29 -18.84 -14.21 5.06
N ARG A 30 -18.15 -13.29 5.74
CA ARG A 30 -18.34 -11.84 5.53
C ARG A 30 -17.84 -11.38 4.17
N ILE A 31 -16.77 -11.97 3.65
CA ILE A 31 -16.28 -11.67 2.30
C ILE A 31 -17.33 -12.10 1.28
N MET A 32 -17.81 -13.34 1.35
CA MET A 32 -18.84 -13.88 0.47
C MET A 32 -20.09 -12.98 0.46
N ALA A 33 -20.62 -12.62 1.63
CA ALA A 33 -21.77 -11.72 1.74
C ALA A 33 -21.51 -10.35 1.08
N ARG A 34 -20.29 -9.80 1.25
CA ARG A 34 -19.94 -8.50 0.67
C ARG A 34 -19.84 -8.57 -0.85
N VAL A 35 -19.22 -9.63 -1.36
CA VAL A 35 -19.02 -9.91 -2.80
C VAL A 35 -20.34 -10.23 -3.47
N GLY A 36 -21.20 -11.06 -2.86
CA GLY A 36 -22.53 -11.35 -3.41
C GLY A 36 -23.32 -10.07 -3.65
N ALA A 37 -23.33 -9.15 -2.69
CA ALA A 37 -23.96 -7.84 -2.87
C ALA A 37 -23.20 -6.85 -3.79
N LEU A 38 -21.94 -7.13 -4.16
CA LEU A 38 -21.22 -6.42 -5.22
C LEU A 38 -21.62 -6.98 -6.59
N LEU A 39 -21.77 -8.29 -6.70
CA LEU A 39 -22.03 -9.03 -7.93
C LEU A 39 -23.52 -9.12 -8.30
N GLU A 40 -24.43 -8.91 -7.34
CA GLU A 40 -25.87 -9.03 -7.55
C GLU A 40 -26.40 -8.34 -8.82
N PRO A 41 -25.98 -7.11 -9.17
CA PRO A 41 -26.45 -6.44 -10.39
C PRO A 41 -25.99 -7.11 -11.71
N TYR A 42 -25.01 -8.02 -11.66
CA TYR A 42 -24.40 -8.66 -12.82
C TYR A 42 -24.88 -10.10 -13.05
N TYR A 43 -25.68 -10.66 -12.13
CA TYR A 43 -26.27 -11.97 -12.34
C TYR A 43 -27.56 -11.88 -13.14
N ASP A 44 -27.69 -12.78 -14.11
CA ASP A 44 -28.98 -13.00 -14.77
C ASP A 44 -29.96 -13.64 -13.79
N LYS A 45 -31.25 -13.38 -13.99
CA LYS A 45 -32.34 -13.92 -13.16
C LYS A 45 -32.36 -15.46 -13.09
N GLY A 46 -31.79 -16.12 -14.10
CA GLY A 46 -31.70 -17.58 -14.18
C GLY A 46 -30.44 -18.17 -13.55
N THR A 47 -29.50 -17.36 -13.06
CA THR A 47 -28.24 -17.86 -12.49
C THR A 47 -28.55 -18.65 -11.21
N PRO A 48 -28.26 -19.96 -11.15
CA PRO A 48 -28.53 -20.77 -9.97
C PRO A 48 -27.76 -20.28 -8.75
N GLN A 49 -28.38 -20.35 -7.57
CA GLN A 49 -27.78 -19.89 -6.32
C GLN A 49 -26.43 -20.59 -6.03
N SER A 50 -26.34 -21.90 -6.30
CA SER A 50 -25.10 -22.66 -6.12
C SER A 50 -23.93 -22.15 -6.97
N ILE A 51 -24.19 -21.65 -8.18
CA ILE A 51 -23.14 -21.07 -9.04
C ILE A 51 -22.67 -19.73 -8.47
N ARG A 52 -23.58 -18.93 -7.92
CA ARG A 52 -23.23 -17.67 -7.25
C ARG A 52 -22.38 -17.95 -5.99
N GLU A 53 -22.72 -18.98 -5.23
CA GLU A 53 -21.99 -19.37 -4.02
C GLU A 53 -20.58 -19.85 -4.32
N ILE A 54 -20.41 -20.72 -5.33
CA ILE A 54 -19.08 -21.16 -5.79
C ILE A 54 -18.22 -19.96 -6.18
N GLU A 55 -18.77 -19.01 -6.94
CA GLU A 55 -18.02 -17.80 -7.29
C GLU A 55 -17.68 -16.96 -6.03
N MET A 56 -18.60 -16.83 -5.07
CA MET A 56 -18.31 -16.12 -3.82
C MET A 56 -17.21 -16.82 -2.99
N GLU A 57 -17.10 -18.15 -3.03
CA GLU A 57 -16.03 -18.93 -2.41
C GLU A 57 -14.67 -18.63 -3.05
N ASP A 58 -14.58 -18.63 -4.39
CA ASP A 58 -13.35 -18.27 -5.12
C ASP A 58 -12.88 -16.85 -4.76
N TRP A 59 -13.83 -15.92 -4.64
CA TRP A 59 -13.57 -14.56 -4.19
C TRP A 59 -13.10 -14.48 -2.74
N ALA A 60 -13.68 -15.30 -1.85
CA ALA A 60 -13.27 -15.36 -0.45
C ALA A 60 -11.82 -15.83 -0.32
N ASP A 61 -11.41 -16.82 -1.12
CA ASP A 61 -10.02 -17.28 -1.18
C ASP A 61 -9.08 -16.18 -1.71
N ALA A 62 -9.46 -15.51 -2.80
CA ALA A 62 -8.64 -14.47 -3.41
C ALA A 62 -8.44 -13.24 -2.50
N LEU A 63 -9.47 -12.91 -1.71
CA LEU A 63 -9.49 -11.73 -0.84
C LEU A 63 -9.17 -12.03 0.63
N GLY A 64 -9.08 -13.29 1.03
CA GLY A 64 -9.00 -13.74 2.43
C GLY A 64 -7.84 -13.13 3.23
N LYS A 65 -6.76 -12.72 2.56
CA LYS A 65 -5.63 -12.04 3.20
C LYS A 65 -5.87 -10.58 3.58
N TYR A 66 -6.96 -9.98 3.11
CA TYR A 66 -7.26 -8.56 3.36
C TYR A 66 -8.26 -8.42 4.51
N PRO A 67 -8.16 -7.32 5.29
CA PRO A 67 -9.14 -7.03 6.33
C PRO A 67 -10.48 -6.60 5.73
N TYR A 68 -11.56 -6.89 6.43
CA TYR A 68 -12.92 -6.69 5.92
C TYR A 68 -13.20 -5.22 5.56
N TRP A 69 -12.69 -4.27 6.34
CA TRP A 69 -12.88 -2.85 6.09
C TRP A 69 -12.27 -2.40 4.75
N ALA A 70 -11.14 -3.00 4.34
CA ALA A 70 -10.49 -2.68 3.07
C ALA A 70 -11.29 -3.25 1.90
N ILE A 71 -11.78 -4.48 2.03
CA ILE A 71 -12.66 -5.13 1.04
C ILE A 71 -13.95 -4.32 0.88
N GLU A 72 -14.57 -3.90 1.98
CA GLU A 72 -15.79 -3.11 1.95
C GLU A 72 -15.58 -1.76 1.24
N ARG A 73 -14.49 -1.04 1.56
CA ARG A 73 -14.15 0.22 0.89
C ARG A 73 -13.85 0.01 -0.59
N ALA A 74 -13.15 -1.07 -0.94
CA ALA A 74 -12.87 -1.42 -2.33
C ALA A 74 -14.17 -1.69 -3.12
N ALA A 75 -15.09 -2.47 -2.57
CA ALA A 75 -16.40 -2.74 -3.18
C ALA A 75 -17.26 -1.48 -3.31
N LYS A 76 -17.26 -0.59 -2.29
CA LYS A 76 -17.94 0.70 -2.34
C LYS A 76 -17.34 1.61 -3.42
N TRP A 77 -16.02 1.69 -3.50
CA TRP A 77 -15.34 2.46 -4.53
C TRP A 77 -15.63 1.94 -5.94
N TRP A 78 -15.68 0.60 -6.13
CA TRP A 78 -15.92 0.01 -7.44
C TRP A 78 -17.20 0.56 -8.09
N LYS A 79 -18.25 0.72 -7.30
CA LYS A 79 -19.56 1.24 -7.72
C LYS A 79 -19.63 2.78 -7.73
N SER A 80 -18.66 3.44 -7.12
CA SER A 80 -18.64 4.90 -6.98
C SER A 80 -18.27 5.60 -8.28
N GLU A 81 -18.55 6.90 -8.34
CA GLU A 81 -18.19 7.71 -9.50
C GLU A 81 -16.68 7.79 -9.75
N GLY A 82 -15.87 7.61 -8.71
CA GLY A 82 -14.41 7.62 -8.77
C GLY A 82 -13.78 6.38 -9.42
N ASN A 83 -14.58 5.40 -9.88
CA ASN A 83 -14.09 4.30 -10.70
C ASN A 83 -14.59 4.46 -12.16
N PRO A 84 -13.70 4.75 -13.13
CA PRO A 84 -14.07 4.79 -14.55
C PRO A 84 -14.66 3.47 -15.06
N GLN A 85 -14.33 2.35 -14.41
CA GLN A 85 -14.79 1.01 -14.78
C GLN A 85 -16.07 0.57 -14.07
N ARG A 86 -16.75 1.46 -13.32
CA ARG A 86 -17.94 1.15 -12.49
C ARG A 86 -19.13 0.50 -13.21
N ARG A 87 -19.14 0.50 -14.55
CA ARG A 87 -20.16 -0.14 -15.39
C ARG A 87 -19.82 -1.57 -15.80
N LYS A 88 -18.60 -2.03 -15.56
CA LYS A 88 -18.14 -3.39 -15.87
C LYS A 88 -18.29 -4.29 -14.65
N ARG A 89 -18.43 -5.59 -14.89
CA ARG A 89 -18.36 -6.61 -13.83
C ARG A 89 -16.94 -6.60 -13.25
N PRO A 90 -16.76 -6.46 -11.92
CA PRO A 90 -15.45 -6.58 -11.29
C PRO A 90 -14.95 -8.01 -11.34
N LEU A 91 -13.62 -8.16 -11.35
CA LEU A 91 -12.93 -9.42 -11.07
C LEU A 91 -12.25 -9.36 -9.69
N GLU A 92 -11.87 -10.51 -9.16
CA GLU A 92 -11.21 -10.67 -7.85
C GLU A 92 -9.96 -9.79 -7.77
N GLY A 93 -9.19 -9.79 -8.87
CA GLY A 93 -7.97 -9.01 -9.02
C GLY A 93 -8.18 -7.50 -8.92
N ASP A 94 -9.32 -6.99 -9.41
CA ASP A 94 -9.65 -5.56 -9.37
C ASP A 94 -9.87 -5.08 -7.92
N ILE A 95 -10.65 -5.85 -7.17
CA ILE A 95 -10.94 -5.55 -5.77
C ILE A 95 -9.70 -5.78 -4.91
N ALA A 96 -8.91 -6.82 -5.17
CA ALA A 96 -7.63 -7.05 -4.51
C ALA A 96 -6.64 -5.91 -4.75
N ALA A 97 -6.55 -5.39 -5.99
CA ALA A 97 -5.72 -4.24 -6.31
C ALA A 97 -6.15 -3.01 -5.53
N ARG A 98 -7.46 -2.76 -5.41
CA ARG A 98 -7.99 -1.65 -4.62
C ARG A 98 -7.75 -1.83 -3.12
N CYS A 99 -7.86 -3.04 -2.58
CA CYS A 99 -7.54 -3.32 -1.17
C CYS A 99 -6.11 -2.92 -0.83
N LYS A 100 -5.14 -3.12 -1.74
CA LYS A 100 -3.75 -2.67 -1.55
C LYS A 100 -3.64 -1.15 -1.42
N VAL A 101 -4.44 -0.39 -2.17
CA VAL A 101 -4.50 1.08 -2.08
C VAL A 101 -5.05 1.51 -0.72
N GLU A 102 -6.17 0.91 -0.28
CA GLU A 102 -6.75 1.22 1.03
C GLU A 102 -5.78 0.91 2.18
N LEU A 103 -4.98 -0.15 2.03
CA LEU A 103 -3.98 -0.58 3.01
C LEU A 103 -2.67 0.22 3.00
N MET A 104 -2.48 1.18 2.08
CA MET A 104 -1.20 1.89 1.95
C MET A 104 -0.74 2.53 3.27
N ALA A 105 -1.66 3.18 4.00
CA ALA A 105 -1.34 3.81 5.28
C ALA A 105 -0.94 2.78 6.36
N VAL A 106 -1.64 1.65 6.43
CA VAL A 106 -1.33 0.56 7.36
C VAL A 106 0.04 -0.04 7.04
N ARG A 107 0.30 -0.29 5.75
CA ARG A 107 1.59 -0.82 5.28
C ARG A 107 2.74 0.16 5.55
N ALA A 108 2.52 1.46 5.40
CA ALA A 108 3.51 2.47 5.75
C ALA A 108 3.83 2.46 7.27
N ALA A 109 2.80 2.30 8.11
CA ALA A 109 2.98 2.16 9.55
C ALA A 109 3.76 0.86 9.91
N GLU A 110 3.44 -0.26 9.28
CA GLU A 110 4.18 -1.54 9.46
C GLU A 110 5.65 -1.44 9.02
N ILE A 111 5.94 -0.72 7.93
CA ILE A 111 7.33 -0.49 7.48
C ILE A 111 8.06 0.38 8.50
N ARG A 112 7.42 1.44 9.01
CA ARG A 112 8.00 2.33 10.03
C ARG A 112 8.28 1.59 11.34
N GLU A 113 7.42 0.66 11.71
CA GLU A 113 7.58 -0.16 12.90
C GLU A 113 8.79 -1.11 12.77
N ARG A 114 8.86 -1.86 11.65
CA ARG A 114 9.96 -2.81 11.38
C ARG A 114 11.31 -2.16 11.12
N GLY A 115 11.35 -1.07 10.36
CA GLY A 115 12.58 -0.32 10.05
C GLY A 115 13.13 0.46 11.23
N GLY A 116 12.42 0.44 12.36
CA GLY A 116 12.66 1.29 13.51
C GLY A 116 12.18 2.71 13.26
N TRP A 117 11.80 3.40 14.34
CA TRP A 117 11.44 4.82 14.30
C TRP A 117 12.61 5.77 13.97
N ARG A 118 13.74 5.23 13.48
CA ARG A 118 14.88 5.95 12.90
C ARG A 118 14.60 6.46 11.48
N GLY A 119 13.35 6.74 11.12
CA GLY A 119 13.09 7.53 9.92
C GLY A 119 13.66 8.93 10.17
N ASN A 120 14.81 9.21 9.53
CA ASN A 120 15.56 10.47 9.50
C ASN A 120 14.80 11.67 10.06
N PHE A 121 14.84 11.84 11.37
CA PHE A 121 14.91 13.15 11.97
C PHE A 121 16.37 13.55 12.08
N MET A 122 17.18 13.28 11.05
CA MET A 122 18.44 13.99 10.96
C MET A 122 18.06 15.45 10.94
N SER A 123 18.42 16.18 12.00
CA SER A 123 18.23 17.63 11.98
C SER A 123 18.94 18.18 10.75
N HIS A 124 18.56 19.36 10.28
CA HIS A 124 19.31 20.00 9.19
C HIS A 124 20.81 20.16 9.54
N GLU A 125 21.14 20.11 10.84
CA GLU A 125 22.50 20.17 11.40
C GLU A 125 23.24 18.82 11.33
N GLU A 126 22.52 17.69 11.34
CA GLU A 126 23.11 16.35 11.23
C GLU A 126 23.32 15.92 9.77
N ARG A 127 22.66 16.59 8.80
CA ARG A 127 22.98 16.42 7.38
C ARG A 127 24.41 16.89 7.18
N GLY A 128 25.33 15.94 6.98
CA GLY A 128 26.69 16.25 6.56
C GLY A 128 26.67 17.16 5.32
N GLU A 129 27.69 18.00 5.19
CA GLU A 129 27.78 18.92 4.05
C GLU A 129 27.62 18.14 2.74
N PRO A 130 26.83 18.66 1.78
CA PRO A 130 26.75 18.07 0.46
C PRO A 130 28.15 17.86 -0.09
N CYS A 131 28.47 16.63 -0.45
CA CYS A 131 29.73 16.31 -1.10
C CYS A 131 29.88 17.20 -2.35
N SER A 132 31.03 17.86 -2.49
CA SER A 132 31.29 18.64 -3.71
C SER A 132 31.29 17.70 -4.93
N PRO A 133 30.94 18.20 -6.13
CA PRO A 133 30.99 17.41 -7.35
C PRO A 133 32.36 16.75 -7.58
N GLU A 134 33.43 17.45 -7.21
CA GLU A 134 34.82 16.97 -7.33
C GLU A 134 35.10 15.83 -6.34
N ALA A 135 34.69 15.99 -5.08
CA ALA A 135 34.83 14.96 -4.06
C ALA A 135 33.99 13.72 -4.40
N ALA A 136 32.82 13.89 -5.01
CA ALA A 136 31.98 12.78 -5.46
C ALA A 136 32.64 12.02 -6.61
N SER A 137 33.23 12.75 -7.57
CA SER A 137 33.99 12.17 -8.68
C SER A 137 35.20 11.37 -8.20
N GLU A 138 35.94 11.88 -7.21
CA GLU A 138 37.10 11.17 -6.64
C GLU A 138 36.70 9.89 -5.92
N ILE A 139 35.61 9.92 -5.14
CA ILE A 139 35.08 8.73 -4.45
C ILE A 139 34.66 7.65 -5.45
N LEU A 140 33.96 8.05 -6.53
CA LEU A 140 33.55 7.14 -7.60
C LEU A 140 34.77 6.55 -8.32
N ALA A 141 35.78 7.37 -8.63
CA ALA A 141 37.00 6.92 -9.29
C ALA A 141 37.77 5.91 -8.43
N ARG A 142 37.89 6.13 -7.11
CA ARG A 142 38.49 5.16 -6.17
C ARG A 142 37.73 3.83 -6.11
N ALA A 143 36.42 3.85 -6.34
CA ALA A 143 35.58 2.66 -6.41
C ALA A 143 35.58 2.00 -7.81
N GLY A 144 36.38 2.50 -8.76
CA GLY A 144 36.48 1.97 -10.12
C GLY A 144 35.37 2.43 -11.07
N PHE A 145 34.59 3.47 -10.68
CA PHE A 145 33.53 4.04 -11.49
C PHE A 145 33.94 5.41 -12.04
N THR A 146 33.71 5.65 -13.34
CA THR A 146 33.93 6.97 -13.95
C THR A 146 32.64 7.78 -13.90
N ALA A 147 32.65 8.93 -13.23
CA ALA A 147 31.53 9.87 -13.26
C ALA A 147 31.40 10.47 -14.66
N LYS A 148 30.23 10.35 -15.30
CA LYS A 148 29.93 11.05 -16.56
C LYS A 148 29.49 12.48 -16.25
N THR A 149 30.29 13.46 -16.68
CA THR A 149 29.85 14.85 -16.81
C THR A 149 28.90 14.96 -18.00
N PHE A 150 27.63 15.28 -17.75
CA PHE A 150 26.70 15.67 -18.81
C PHE A 150 26.73 17.21 -18.91
N GLY A 151 27.22 17.75 -20.04
CA GLY A 151 27.05 19.18 -20.36
C GLY A 151 28.25 20.00 -20.87
N GLN A 152 29.36 19.39 -21.28
CA GLN A 152 30.44 20.06 -22.03
C GLN A 152 30.89 19.01 -23.07
N GLU A 153 30.74 19.13 -24.40
CA GLU A 153 30.95 20.26 -25.29
C GLU A 153 29.91 20.31 -26.42
N ALA A 154 29.39 21.50 -26.68
CA ALA A 154 29.01 21.97 -28.01
C ALA A 154 29.86 23.23 -28.26
N ALA A 155 30.90 23.06 -29.08
CA ALA A 155 31.88 24.01 -29.65
C ALA A 155 33.22 23.24 -29.68
N GLU A 156 33.89 22.95 -30.78
CA GLU A 156 33.97 23.53 -32.13
C GLU A 156 33.93 22.46 -33.23
#